data_AF-A0A3D4PVT7-F1
#
_entry.id   AF-A0A3D4PVT7-F1
#
_cell.length_a   1.000
_cell.length_b   1.000
_cell.length_c   1.000
_cell.angle_alpha   90.00
_cell.angle_beta   90.00
_cell.angle_gamma   90.00
#
_symmetry.space_group_name_H-M   'P 1'
#
loop_
_entity.id
_entity.type
_entity.pdbx_description
1 polymer ?
#
loop_
_entity_poly.entity_id
_entity_poly.type
_entity_poly.pdbx_seq_one_letter_code
_entity_poly.pdbx_strand_id
1 'polypeptide(L)' 'MDVGSVVNQGLIGMQKSQSSMLQSAQQIAQAGTTQRDNPQANDIAEPLINIKAQSQVFDSSAKVVKAADETIGTLLDIRA' A
#
# COMPACT_ATOMS: atom_id res chain seq x y z
N MET A 1 -4.38 -10.25 -21.63
CA MET A 1 -4.28 -9.39 -20.44
C MET A 1 -4.28 -7.96 -20.95
N ASP A 2 -5.33 -7.20 -20.63
CA ASP A 2 -5.47 -5.82 -21.11
C ASP A 2 -4.70 -4.87 -20.18
N VAL A 3 -3.97 -3.91 -20.74
CA VAL A 3 -3.18 -2.94 -19.96
C VAL A 3 -4.09 -2.13 -19.02
N GLY A 4 -5.33 -1.86 -19.44
CA GLY A 4 -6.33 -1.23 -18.57
C GLY A 4 -6.65 -2.05 -17.32
N SER A 5 -6.68 -3.38 -17.44
CA SER A 5 -6.97 -4.27 -16.31
C SER A 5 -5.84 -4.31 -15.28
N VAL A 6 -4.57 -4.21 -15.69
CA VAL A 6 -3.42 -4.21 -14.78
C VAL A 6 -3.23 -2.86 -14.07
N VAL A 7 -3.53 -1.75 -14.74
CA VAL A 7 -3.55 -0.41 -14.11
C VAL A 7 -4.63 -0.36 -13.03
N ASN A 8 -5.83 -0.83 -13.35
CA ASN A 8 -6.93 -0.89 -12.38
C ASN A 8 -6.57 -1.77 -11.17
N GLN A 9 -5.96 -2.94 -11.42
CA GLN A 9 -5.52 -3.82 -10.35
C GLN A 9 -4.41 -3.22 -9.48
N GLY A 10 -3.47 -2.50 -10.10
CA GLY A 10 -2.43 -1.74 -9.39
C GLY A 10 -3.05 -0.65 -8.51
N LEU A 11 -4.00 0.12 -9.03
CA LEU A 11 -4.69 1.15 -8.27
C LEU A 11 -5.48 0.58 -7.09
N ILE A 12 -6.20 -0.53 -7.29
CA ILE A 12 -6.90 -1.25 -6.21
C ILE A 12 -5.91 -1.71 -5.13
N GLY A 13 -4.76 -2.24 -5.55
CA GLY A 13 -3.68 -2.62 -4.62
C GLY A 13 -3.20 -1.45 -3.79
N MET A 14 -2.94 -0.30 -4.42
CA MET A 14 -2.53 0.93 -3.73
C MET A 14 -3.59 1.44 -2.74
N GLN A 15 -4.86 1.46 -3.14
CA GLN A 15 -5.98 1.91 -2.28
C GLN A 15 -6.16 1.00 -1.07
N LYS A 16 -6.16 -0.32 -1.28
CA LYS A 16 -6.21 -1.31 -0.20
C LYS A 16 -5.01 -1.14 0.74
N SER A 17 -3.84 -0.88 0.17
CA SER A 17 -2.63 -0.61 0.93
C SER A 17 -2.71 0.60 1.82
N GLN A 18 -3.19 1.70 1.29
CA GLN A 18 -3.40 2.92 2.06
C GLN A 18 -4.38 2.69 3.22
N SER A 19 -5.52 2.02 2.97
CA SER A 19 -6.52 1.76 4.00
C SER A 19 -5.96 0.92 5.17
N SER A 20 -5.27 -0.18 4.89
CA SER A 20 -4.67 -1.01 5.94
C SER A 20 -3.52 -0.31 6.68
N MET A 21 -2.73 0.54 5.99
CA MET A 21 -1.73 1.38 6.64
C MET A 21 -2.37 2.38 7.61
N LEU A 22 -3.48 3.02 7.23
CA LEU A 22 -4.20 3.96 8.10
C LEU A 22 -4.77 3.24 9.33
N GLN A 23 -5.33 2.03 9.16
CA GLN A 23 -5.82 1.23 10.28
C GLN A 23 -4.68 0.85 11.25
N SER A 24 -3.53 0.44 10.73
CA SER A 24 -2.36 0.09 11.55
C SER A 24 -1.79 1.32 12.26
N ALA A 25 -1.77 2.48 11.59
CA ALA A 25 -1.38 3.74 12.20
C ALA A 25 -2.31 4.16 13.35
N GLN A 26 -3.62 3.93 13.21
CA GLN A 26 -4.59 4.15 14.29
C GLN A 26 -4.34 3.22 15.48
N GLN A 27 -4.02 1.95 15.24
CA GLN A 27 -3.66 0.99 16.31
C GLN A 27 -2.42 1.46 17.09
N ILE A 28 -1.39 1.96 16.39
CA ILE A 28 -0.18 2.53 17.03
C ILE A 28 -0.54 3.78 17.85
N ALA A 29 -1.34 4.68 17.29
CA ALA A 29 -1.78 5.88 18.00
C ALA A 29 -2.56 5.53 19.28
N GLN A 30 -3.44 4.53 19.21
CA GLN A 30 -4.22 4.05 20.35
C GLN A 30 -3.36 3.38 21.42
N ALA A 31 -2.36 2.58 21.02
CA ALA A 31 -1.37 2.00 21.92
C ALA A 31 -0.57 3.09 22.68
N GLY A 32 -0.29 4.23 22.04
CA GLY A 32 0.31 5.38 22.73
C GLY A 32 -0.58 6.04 23.80
N THR A 33 -1.90 5.81 23.74
CA THR A 33 -2.91 6.46 24.60
C THR A 33 -3.54 5.53 25.64
N THR A 34 -3.43 4.20 25.49
CA THR A 34 -4.16 3.22 26.32
C THR A 34 -3.29 2.75 27.49
N GLN A 35 -3.74 3.09 28.70
CA GLN A 35 -3.32 2.61 30.03
C GLN A 35 -1.87 2.16 30.24
N ARG A 36 -1.16 3.00 31.01
CA ARG A 36 0.17 2.78 31.61
C ARG A 36 0.33 1.45 32.37
N ASP A 37 -0.78 0.75 32.67
CA ASP A 37 -0.85 -0.45 33.50
C ASP A 37 -1.02 -1.77 32.73
N ASN A 38 -1.07 -1.78 31.39
CA ASN A 38 -1.12 -3.02 30.61
C ASN A 38 -0.08 -3.06 29.45
N PRO A 39 1.14 -3.57 29.71
CA PRO A 39 2.22 -3.64 28.72
C PRO A 39 1.86 -4.44 27.45
N GLN A 40 0.98 -5.44 27.56
CA GLN A 40 0.54 -6.25 26.41
C GLN A 40 -0.46 -5.51 25.51
N ALA A 41 -1.17 -4.50 26.02
CA ALA A 41 -2.06 -3.66 25.22
C ALA A 41 -1.31 -2.60 24.40
N ASN A 42 0.00 -2.45 24.63
CA ASN A 42 0.88 -1.48 23.98
C ASN A 42 1.83 -2.14 22.97
N ASP A 43 1.54 -3.37 22.53
CA ASP A 43 2.33 -4.02 21.49
C ASP A 43 2.11 -3.33 20.13
N ILE A 44 3.08 -2.51 19.75
CA ILE A 44 3.11 -1.81 18.46
C ILE A 44 3.91 -2.57 17.39
N ALA A 45 4.52 -3.73 17.72
CA ALA A 45 5.38 -4.43 16.78
C ALA A 45 4.57 -4.96 15.57
N GLU A 46 3.45 -5.62 15.83
CA GLU A 46 2.56 -6.13 14.78
C GLU A 46 2.04 -5.03 13.84
N PRO A 47 1.45 -3.92 14.31
CA PRO A 47 1.00 -2.87 13.41
C PRO A 47 2.15 -2.16 12.67
N LEU A 48 3.35 -2.05 13.27
CA LEU A 48 4.53 -1.53 12.56
C LEU A 48 4.98 -2.44 11.42
N ILE A 49 5.01 -3.75 11.66
CA ILE A 49 5.34 -4.76 10.64
C ILE A 49 4.29 -4.70 9.52
N ASN A 50 3.00 -4.59 9.88
CA ASN A 50 1.91 -4.47 8.92
C ASN A 50 2.06 -3.21 8.04
N ILE A 51 2.37 -2.04 8.62
CA ILE A 51 2.66 -0.83 7.84
C ILE A 51 3.79 -1.08 6.84
N LYS A 52 4.88 -1.73 7.27
CA LYS A 52 6.02 -2.00 6.38
C LYS A 52 5.67 -2.95 5.25
N ALA A 53 4.98 -4.04 5.55
CA ALA A 53 4.50 -5.00 4.56
C ALA A 53 3.57 -4.30 3.54
N GLN A 54 2.66 -3.48 4.03
CA GLN A 54 1.67 -2.83 3.19
C GLN A 54 2.25 -1.67 2.36
N SER A 55 3.29 -0.99 2.86
CA SER A 55 4.11 -0.07 2.08
C SER A 55 4.80 -0.80 0.92
N GLN A 56 5.33 -2.00 1.14
CA GLN A 56 5.93 -2.78 0.05
C GLN A 56 4.90 -3.22 -1.00
N VAL A 57 3.68 -3.59 -0.58
CA VAL A 57 2.57 -3.89 -1.49
C VAL A 57 2.19 -2.65 -2.29
N PHE A 58 2.08 -1.49 -1.65
CA PHE A 58 1.82 -0.22 -2.33
C PHE A 58 2.87 0.09 -3.39
N ASP A 59 4.17 0.01 -3.04
CA ASP A 59 5.27 0.29 -3.96
C ASP A 59 5.28 -0.68 -5.14
N SER A 60 4.96 -1.95 -4.89
CA SER A 60 4.86 -2.98 -5.93
C SER A 60 3.70 -2.69 -6.88
N SER A 61 2.53 -2.32 -6.35
CA SER A 61 1.38 -1.90 -7.15
C SER A 61 1.68 -0.63 -7.96
N ALA A 62 2.38 0.35 -7.38
CA ALA A 62 2.82 1.56 -8.08
C ALA A 62 3.77 1.24 -9.24
N LYS A 63 4.69 0.27 -9.06
CA LYS A 63 5.56 -0.22 -10.15
C LYS A 63 4.76 -0.86 -11.29
N VAL A 64 3.70 -1.62 -10.98
CA VAL A 64 2.83 -2.20 -12.01
C VAL A 64 2.12 -1.11 -12.82
N VAL A 65 1.56 -0.11 -12.15
CA VAL A 65 0.93 1.05 -12.83
C VAL A 65 1.95 1.80 -13.69
N LYS A 66 3.16 2.02 -13.17
CA LYS A 66 4.23 2.68 -13.91
C LYS A 66 4.67 1.89 -15.15
N ALA A 67 4.88 0.59 -15.02
CA ALA A 67 5.26 -0.25 -16.16
C ALA A 67 4.15 -0.26 -17.23
N ALA A 68 2.88 -0.32 -16.81
CA ALA A 68 1.75 -0.19 -17.71
C ALA A 68 1.74 1.16 -18.45
N ASP A 69 1.98 2.27 -17.74
CA ASP A 69 2.09 3.61 -18.33
C ASP A 69 3.24 3.72 -19.34
N GLU A 70 4.44 3.22 -18.99
CA GLU A 70 5.59 3.17 -19.90
C GLU A 70 5.32 2.31 -21.15
N THR A 71 4.63 1.18 -21.02
CA THR A 71 4.23 0.37 -22.18
C THR A 71 3.23 1.08 -23.09
N ILE A 72 2.29 1.85 -22.53
CA ILE A 72 1.37 2.66 -23.33
C ILE A 72 2.14 3.78 -24.03
N GLY A 73 3.01 4.49 -23.31
CA GLY A 73 3.83 5.57 -23.86
C GLY A 73 4.71 5.10 -25.02
N THR A 74 5.39 3.97 -24.88
CA THR A 74 6.20 3.38 -25.95
C THR A 74 5.37 2.92 -27.15
N LEU A 75 4.16 2.37 -26.92
CA LEU A 75 3.23 2.03 -28.01
C LEU A 75 2.70 3.25 -28.76
N LEU A 76 2.51 4.38 -28.07
CA LEU A 76 2.12 5.64 -28.69
C LEU A 76 3.26 6.24 -29.52
N ASP A 77 4.49 6.22 -28.99
CA ASP A 77 5.68 6.76 -29.67
C ASP A 77 5.99 6.00 -30.98
N ILE A 78 5.83 4.66 -31.00
CA ILE A 78 6.01 3.85 -32.22
C ILE A 78 4.96 4.17 -33.30
N ARG A 79 3.77 4.64 -32.92
CA ARG A 79 2.67 4.92 -33.84
C ARG A 79 2.64 6.37 -34.34
N ALA A 80 3.38 7.28 -33.70
CA ALA A 80 3.50 8.69 -34.08
C ALA A 80 4.45 8.87 -35.28
#